data_AF-J7H524-F1
#
_entry.id   AF-J7H524-F1
#
_cell.length_a   1.000
_cell.length_b   1.000
_cell.length_c   1.000
_cell.angle_alpha   90.00
_cell.angle_beta   90.00
_cell.angle_gamma   90.00
#
_symmetry.space_group_name_H-M   'P 1'
#
loop_
_entity.id
_entity.type
_entity.pdbx_description
1 polymer ?
#
loop_
_entity_poly.entity_id
_entity_poly.type
_entity_poly.pdbx_seq_one_letter_code
_entity_poly.pdbx_strand_id
1 'polypeptide(L)'
;TDMIKGKQGRFRENLLGKRVDYSARSVIVVGPRLRLHQCGLPKKIALELYQPFIIRKLKELGHADTIKSAKKMLERKDEEVWDILEQVIRNHPVLLNRAPTLHRMGIQAFEPILVEGNAIHLHPLVCKGFNANFDGDQMAVHLPLSIEAQVEAHTLMMSTHNIFAPSNGKPIMSPSQDTVMGCNYISVELPDLKGAGMVFATMTEADYAYNQGVIALHAKIKVRLPAYRKLKSDDASAKPGAVIQTTFGRILFNSILPEGMDFYNIALKGSDLAAVISDCYQRLGRRPTIKLLDDMNQLGFRESTKSGLSFGADDLVTPDSKIKHIADADKKVMTFQKNYLKGVMTAQERYNQTLDAWTATRELITKDMLQAMESDTHRGDWYINPVFLMASSGARGGIEQIRQLAGMRGLM
;
A
#
# COMPACT_ATOMS: atom_id res chain seq x y z
N THR A 1 -24.72 -30.87 31.72
CA THR A 1 -25.15 -30.15 30.50
C THR A 1 -24.19 -29.01 30.14
N ASP A 2 -23.57 -28.39 31.14
CA ASP A 2 -22.63 -27.27 30.96
C ASP A 2 -21.29 -27.64 30.34
N MET A 3 -20.81 -28.88 30.49
CA MET A 3 -19.60 -29.35 29.80
C MET A 3 -19.73 -29.35 28.26
N ILE A 4 -20.95 -29.40 27.75
CA ILE A 4 -21.23 -29.50 26.31
C ILE A 4 -21.58 -28.11 25.73
N LYS A 5 -22.25 -27.27 26.53
CA LYS A 5 -22.74 -25.94 26.12
C LYS A 5 -21.76 -24.82 26.54
N GLY A 6 -21.93 -23.63 25.99
CA GLY A 6 -21.11 -22.47 26.34
C GLY A 6 -19.80 -22.34 25.54
N LYS A 7 -19.04 -21.27 25.80
CA LYS A 7 -17.80 -20.93 25.07
C LYS A 7 -16.65 -21.90 25.37
N GLN A 8 -16.58 -22.37 26.61
CA GLN A 8 -15.64 -23.40 27.08
C GLN A 8 -16.22 -24.83 26.99
N GLY A 9 -17.41 -24.98 26.38
CA GLY A 9 -18.00 -26.28 26.17
C GLY A 9 -17.24 -27.06 25.10
N ARG A 10 -17.23 -28.40 25.22
CA ARG A 10 -16.49 -29.31 24.32
C ARG A 10 -16.73 -29.05 22.83
N PHE A 11 -17.93 -28.60 22.45
CA PHE A 11 -18.24 -28.30 21.05
C PHE A 11 -17.41 -27.13 20.49
N ARG A 12 -17.35 -26.00 21.19
CA ARG A 12 -16.67 -24.81 20.67
C ARG A 12 -15.18 -24.86 20.88
N GLU A 13 -14.73 -25.36 22.03
CA GLU A 13 -13.32 -25.32 22.39
C GLU A 13 -12.51 -26.47 21.81
N ASN A 14 -13.07 -27.70 21.72
CA ASN A 14 -12.29 -28.90 21.39
C ASN A 14 -12.66 -29.53 20.04
N LEU A 15 -13.93 -29.44 19.63
CA LEU A 15 -14.36 -30.02 18.35
C LEU A 15 -14.10 -29.04 17.20
N LEU A 16 -14.43 -27.75 17.38
CA LEU A 16 -14.18 -26.70 16.39
C LEU A 16 -12.81 -26.04 16.58
N GLY A 17 -12.40 -25.81 17.83
CA GLY A 17 -11.04 -25.41 18.16
C GLY A 17 -10.15 -26.64 18.34
N LYS A 18 -9.06 -26.74 17.59
CA LYS A 18 -8.04 -27.77 17.82
C LYS A 18 -6.67 -27.15 17.74
N ARG A 19 -5.83 -27.49 18.71
CA ARG A 19 -4.39 -27.25 18.58
C ARG A 19 -3.85 -28.26 17.57
N VAL A 20 -3.00 -27.79 16.68
CA VAL A 20 -2.45 -28.56 15.57
C VAL A 20 -0.94 -28.57 15.62
N ASP A 21 -0.36 -29.72 15.34
CA ASP A 21 1.09 -29.85 15.14
C ASP A 21 1.51 -29.23 13.80
N TYR A 22 2.83 -29.16 13.55
CA TYR A 22 3.39 -28.51 12.35
C TYR A 22 2.94 -27.06 12.18
N SER A 23 2.88 -26.36 13.32
CA SER A 23 2.56 -24.95 13.37
C SER A 23 3.60 -24.18 14.18
N ALA A 24 3.80 -22.92 13.81
CA ALA A 24 4.71 -22.01 14.50
C ALA A 24 4.09 -20.62 14.56
N ARG A 25 4.56 -19.77 15.48
CA ARG A 25 4.16 -18.36 15.56
C ARG A 25 5.39 -17.48 15.74
N SER A 26 5.44 -16.39 15.00
CA SER A 26 6.46 -15.36 15.23
C SER A 26 5.94 -13.97 14.87
N VAL A 27 6.70 -12.95 15.29
CA VAL A 27 6.49 -11.55 14.92
C VAL A 27 6.73 -11.38 13.42
N ILE A 28 5.93 -10.53 12.78
CA ILE A 28 6.10 -10.19 11.37
C ILE A 28 6.95 -8.93 11.20
N VAL A 29 7.77 -8.94 10.16
CA VAL A 29 8.56 -7.78 9.70
C VAL A 29 8.36 -7.58 8.21
N VAL A 30 8.69 -6.38 7.73
CA VAL A 30 8.51 -6.03 6.33
C VAL A 30 9.55 -6.72 5.44
N GLY A 31 9.10 -7.39 4.39
CA GLY A 31 9.95 -8.00 3.37
C GLY A 31 9.79 -7.32 2.00
N PRO A 32 10.33 -6.10 1.78
CA PRO A 32 10.04 -5.30 0.59
C PRO A 32 10.64 -5.86 -0.71
N ARG A 33 11.62 -6.77 -0.61
CA ARG A 33 12.27 -7.44 -1.76
C ARG A 33 11.62 -8.77 -2.14
N LEU A 34 10.68 -9.26 -1.33
CA LEU A 34 9.95 -10.49 -1.65
C LEU A 34 9.03 -10.25 -2.84
N ARG A 35 8.69 -11.32 -3.58
CA ARG A 35 7.60 -11.28 -4.56
C ARG A 35 6.27 -11.53 -3.86
N LEU A 36 5.16 -11.20 -4.53
CA LEU A 36 3.81 -11.35 -3.94
C LEU A 36 3.50 -12.76 -3.40
N HIS A 37 3.98 -13.83 -4.06
CA HIS A 37 3.77 -15.23 -3.66
C HIS A 37 4.73 -15.74 -2.58
N GLN A 38 5.69 -14.93 -2.15
CA GLN A 38 6.78 -15.38 -1.27
C GLN A 38 6.61 -14.83 0.15
N CYS A 39 7.05 -15.60 1.13
CA CYS A 39 7.22 -15.14 2.51
C CYS A 39 8.61 -15.53 3.02
N GLY A 40 9.22 -14.71 3.87
CA GLY A 40 10.46 -15.09 4.54
C GLY A 40 10.16 -15.92 5.78
N LEU A 41 10.66 -17.15 5.82
CA LEU A 41 10.55 -18.05 6.96
C LEU A 41 11.91 -18.18 7.67
N PRO A 42 11.99 -17.88 8.97
CA PRO A 42 13.22 -18.07 9.75
C PRO A 42 13.76 -19.49 9.67
N LYS A 43 15.06 -19.62 9.43
CA LYS A 43 15.77 -20.90 9.38
C LYS A 43 15.46 -21.84 10.55
N LYS A 44 15.40 -21.31 11.78
CA LYS A 44 15.05 -22.09 12.98
C LYS A 44 13.63 -22.65 12.95
N ILE A 45 12.67 -21.84 12.52
CA ILE A 45 11.26 -22.25 12.43
C ILE A 45 11.10 -23.29 11.31
N ALA A 46 11.75 -23.06 10.17
CA ALA A 46 11.74 -23.98 9.05
C ALA A 46 12.33 -25.36 9.43
N LEU A 47 13.45 -25.38 10.15
CA LEU A 47 14.09 -26.63 10.57
C LEU A 47 13.17 -27.48 11.48
N GLU A 48 12.44 -26.85 12.40
CA GLU A 48 11.47 -27.54 13.25
C GLU A 48 10.23 -28.00 12.48
N LEU A 49 9.64 -27.14 11.64
CA LEU A 49 8.44 -27.48 10.87
C LEU A 49 8.69 -28.61 9.87
N TYR A 50 9.85 -28.63 9.23
CA TYR A 50 10.19 -29.59 8.18
C TYR A 50 11.00 -30.79 8.68
N GLN A 51 11.18 -30.94 10.00
CA GLN A 51 12.06 -31.95 10.60
C GLN A 51 11.88 -33.38 10.03
N PRO A 52 10.65 -33.94 9.88
CA PRO A 52 10.48 -35.29 9.35
C PRO A 52 10.87 -35.42 7.87
N PHE A 53 10.66 -34.36 7.09
CA PHE A 53 10.99 -34.33 5.66
C PHE A 53 12.50 -34.28 5.45
N ILE A 54 13.20 -33.50 6.28
CA ILE A 54 14.66 -33.42 6.27
C ILE A 54 15.27 -34.79 6.63
N ILE A 55 14.78 -35.44 7.70
CA ILE A 55 15.26 -36.76 8.12
C ILE A 55 15.07 -37.80 7.01
N ARG A 56 13.92 -37.78 6.33
CA ARG A 56 13.66 -38.67 5.19
C ARG A 56 14.65 -38.41 4.05
N LYS A 57 14.89 -37.14 3.70
CA LYS A 57 15.81 -36.79 2.61
C LYS A 57 17.27 -37.11 2.91
N LEU A 58 17.73 -36.89 4.15
CA LEU A 58 19.06 -37.29 4.63
C LEU A 58 19.31 -38.79 4.44
N LYS A 59 18.29 -39.62 4.72
CA LYS A 59 18.36 -41.06 4.51
C LYS A 59 18.34 -41.44 3.03
N GLU A 60 17.48 -40.81 2.23
CA GLU A 60 17.39 -41.06 0.77
C GLU A 60 18.71 -40.74 0.04
N LEU A 61 19.40 -39.68 0.48
CA LEU A 61 20.67 -39.24 -0.11
C LEU A 61 21.90 -39.98 0.45
N GLY A 62 21.74 -40.82 1.48
CA GLY A 62 22.84 -41.60 2.06
C GLY A 62 23.75 -40.84 3.03
N HIS A 63 23.39 -39.61 3.43
CA HIS A 63 24.13 -38.86 4.47
C HIS A 63 23.96 -39.48 5.86
N ALA A 64 22.85 -40.20 6.09
CA ALA A 64 22.58 -40.86 7.36
C ALA A 64 21.98 -42.26 7.17
N ASP A 65 22.65 -43.28 7.74
CA ASP A 65 22.19 -44.68 7.66
C ASP A 65 20.94 -44.95 8.49
N THR A 66 20.77 -44.24 9.62
CA THR A 66 19.67 -44.44 10.56
C THR A 66 18.96 -43.14 10.90
N ILE A 67 17.67 -43.26 11.26
CA ILE A 67 16.84 -42.12 11.72
C ILE A 67 17.48 -41.43 12.95
N LYS A 68 18.10 -42.20 13.84
CA LYS A 68 18.80 -41.65 15.01
C LYS A 68 20.02 -40.81 14.61
N SER A 69 20.80 -41.27 13.63
CA SER A 69 21.93 -40.50 13.11
C SER A 69 21.46 -39.20 12.46
N ALA A 70 20.44 -39.27 11.60
CA ALA A 70 19.83 -38.11 10.95
C ALA A 70 19.30 -37.09 11.98
N LYS A 71 18.63 -37.55 13.04
CA LYS A 71 18.16 -36.68 14.12
C LYS A 71 19.32 -35.98 14.85
N LYS A 72 20.41 -36.69 15.12
CA LYS A 72 21.61 -36.14 15.76
C LYS A 72 22.32 -35.11 14.88
N MET A 73 22.37 -35.35 13.58
CA MET A 73 22.90 -34.41 12.57
C MET A 73 22.06 -33.12 12.51
N LEU A 74 20.73 -33.25 12.56
CA LEU A 74 19.81 -32.12 12.61
C LEU A 74 19.93 -31.31 13.91
N GLU A 75 20.10 -31.97 15.07
CA GLU A 75 20.34 -31.31 16.36
C GLU A 75 21.67 -30.54 16.39
N ARG A 76 22.70 -31.05 15.71
CA ARG A 76 24.01 -30.38 15.55
C ARG A 76 24.00 -29.25 14.52
N LYS A 77 22.99 -29.22 13.63
CA LYS A 77 22.84 -28.24 12.54
C LYS A 77 24.03 -28.25 11.57
N ASP A 78 24.43 -29.46 11.18
CA ASP A 78 25.51 -29.68 10.22
C ASP A 78 25.20 -29.01 8.87
N GLU A 79 26.23 -28.63 8.10
CA GLU A 79 26.06 -27.82 6.89
C GLU A 79 25.14 -28.48 5.85
N GLU A 80 25.23 -29.80 5.68
CA GLU A 80 24.41 -30.60 4.76
C GLU A 80 22.90 -30.47 5.03
N VAL A 81 22.51 -30.18 6.28
CA VAL A 81 21.10 -30.03 6.68
C VAL A 81 20.49 -28.79 6.02
N TRP A 82 21.26 -27.73 5.82
CA TRP A 82 20.78 -26.47 5.23
C TRP A 82 20.49 -26.64 3.73
N ASP A 83 21.37 -27.33 3.01
CA ASP A 83 21.18 -27.62 1.58
C ASP A 83 19.93 -28.49 1.35
N ILE A 84 19.74 -29.49 2.21
CA ILE A 84 18.55 -30.36 2.15
C ILE A 84 17.29 -29.58 2.53
N LEU A 85 17.37 -28.71 3.53
CA LEU A 85 16.24 -27.87 3.92
C LEU A 85 15.77 -26.99 2.76
N GLU A 86 16.70 -26.36 2.02
CA GLU A 86 16.37 -25.55 0.86
C GLU A 86 15.69 -26.37 -0.25
N GLN A 87 16.15 -27.61 -0.49
CA GLN A 87 15.52 -28.53 -1.43
C GLN A 87 14.10 -28.95 -1.01
N VAL A 88 13.90 -29.22 0.28
CA VAL A 88 12.61 -29.68 0.85
C VAL A 88 11.56 -28.56 0.82
N ILE A 89 11.97 -27.32 1.03
CA ILE A 89 11.09 -26.15 1.05
C ILE A 89 10.59 -25.78 -0.34
N ARG A 90 11.35 -26.09 -1.39
CA ARG A 90 11.02 -25.73 -2.76
C ARG A 90 9.70 -26.38 -3.20
N ASN A 91 8.77 -25.57 -3.70
CA ASN A 91 7.40 -25.98 -4.08
C ASN A 91 6.58 -26.58 -2.92
N HIS A 92 6.94 -26.29 -1.67
CA HIS A 92 6.17 -26.69 -0.50
C HIS A 92 5.59 -25.44 0.19
N PRO A 93 4.33 -25.09 -0.09
CA PRO A 93 3.76 -23.84 0.39
C PRO A 93 3.51 -23.90 1.91
N VAL A 94 3.45 -22.74 2.54
CA VAL A 94 3.04 -22.57 3.95
C VAL A 94 1.83 -21.65 4.04
N LEU A 95 0.97 -21.89 5.03
CA LEU A 95 -0.20 -21.06 5.29
C LEU A 95 0.12 -20.05 6.38
N LEU A 96 0.02 -18.76 6.06
CA LEU A 96 0.08 -17.68 7.05
C LEU A 96 -1.32 -17.32 7.48
N ASN A 97 -1.51 -17.13 8.79
CA ASN A 97 -2.76 -16.69 9.40
C ASN A 97 -2.51 -15.61 10.46
N ARG A 98 -3.35 -14.57 10.46
CA ARG A 98 -3.39 -13.57 11.53
C ARG A 98 -4.71 -13.66 12.30
N ALA A 99 -4.61 -13.72 13.62
CA ALA A 99 -5.76 -13.60 14.51
C ALA A 99 -6.05 -12.13 14.83
N PRO A 100 -7.32 -11.68 14.85
CA PRO A 100 -8.54 -12.43 14.52
C PRO A 100 -8.78 -12.55 12.99
N THR A 101 -9.20 -13.74 12.55
CA THR A 101 -9.52 -13.99 11.14
C THR A 101 -10.97 -13.57 10.84
N LEU A 102 -11.15 -12.40 10.21
CA LEU A 102 -12.49 -11.84 9.90
C LEU A 102 -13.08 -12.34 8.58
N HIS A 103 -12.23 -12.69 7.63
CA HIS A 103 -12.61 -13.12 6.29
C HIS A 103 -11.55 -14.06 5.71
N ARG A 104 -11.86 -14.75 4.61
CA ARG A 104 -10.96 -15.74 4.00
C ARG A 104 -9.56 -15.22 3.65
N MET A 105 -9.42 -13.91 3.40
CA MET A 105 -8.12 -13.27 3.10
C MET A 105 -7.15 -13.24 4.28
N GLY A 106 -7.64 -13.53 5.49
CA GLY A 106 -6.79 -13.64 6.68
C GLY A 106 -6.01 -14.95 6.76
N ILE A 107 -6.20 -15.87 5.80
CA ILE A 107 -5.39 -17.08 5.61
C ILE A 107 -4.98 -17.14 4.14
N GLN A 108 -3.67 -17.16 3.87
CA GLN A 108 -3.14 -17.29 2.51
C GLN A 108 -1.93 -18.21 2.48
N ALA A 109 -1.72 -18.85 1.33
CA ALA A 109 -0.53 -19.64 1.07
C ALA A 109 0.59 -18.80 0.44
N PHE A 110 1.82 -19.10 0.83
CA PHE A 110 3.03 -18.49 0.30
C PHE A 110 4.12 -19.56 0.11
N GLU A 111 5.03 -19.30 -0.81
CA GLU A 111 6.27 -20.06 -0.95
C GLU A 111 7.30 -19.53 0.08
N PRO A 112 7.85 -20.39 0.96
CA PRO A 112 8.82 -19.95 1.95
C PRO A 112 10.18 -19.69 1.30
N ILE A 113 10.80 -18.58 1.66
CA ILE A 113 12.22 -18.30 1.44
C ILE A 113 12.91 -18.30 2.80
N LEU A 114 14.02 -19.02 2.91
CA LEU A 114 14.81 -19.03 4.12
C LEU A 114 15.39 -17.63 4.40
N VAL A 115 15.10 -17.09 5.58
CA VAL A 115 15.67 -15.84 6.06
C VAL A 115 16.41 -16.06 7.38
N GLU A 116 17.41 -15.21 7.60
CA GLU A 116 18.09 -15.12 8.89
C GLU A 116 17.23 -14.41 9.94
N GLY A 117 17.53 -14.67 11.22
CA GLY A 117 16.80 -14.09 12.34
C GLY A 117 15.63 -14.98 12.81
N ASN A 118 14.68 -14.37 13.52
CA ASN A 118 13.55 -15.08 14.15
C ASN A 118 12.18 -14.56 13.67
N ALA A 119 12.11 -13.54 12.83
CA ALA A 119 10.88 -12.90 12.40
C ALA A 119 10.42 -13.35 11.01
N ILE A 120 9.11 -13.41 10.79
CA ILE A 120 8.54 -13.79 9.49
C ILE A 120 8.51 -12.54 8.61
N HIS A 121 9.07 -12.61 7.40
CA HIS A 121 9.02 -11.49 6.46
C HIS A 121 7.76 -11.60 5.62
N LEU A 122 6.94 -10.55 5.63
CA LEU A 122 5.70 -10.48 4.88
C LEU A 122 5.79 -9.45 3.75
N HIS A 123 5.20 -9.77 2.60
CA HIS A 123 5.11 -8.82 1.49
C HIS A 123 4.21 -7.62 1.85
N PRO A 124 4.62 -6.36 1.60
CA PRO A 124 3.84 -5.18 2.01
C PRO A 124 2.42 -5.12 1.44
N LEU A 125 2.23 -5.56 0.19
CA LEU A 125 0.91 -5.51 -0.46
C LEU A 125 -0.13 -6.43 0.19
N VAL A 126 0.28 -7.50 0.89
CA VAL A 126 -0.67 -8.44 1.52
C VAL A 126 -1.12 -7.99 2.91
N CYS A 127 -0.48 -6.98 3.50
CA CYS A 127 -0.80 -6.47 4.84
C CYS A 127 -2.26 -6.04 4.97
N LYS A 128 -2.83 -5.36 3.96
CA LYS A 128 -4.26 -5.00 3.92
C LYS A 128 -5.16 -6.24 4.00
N GLY A 129 -4.81 -7.31 3.30
CA GLY A 129 -5.55 -8.58 3.31
C GLY A 129 -5.55 -9.28 4.66
N PHE A 130 -4.48 -9.13 5.45
CA PHE A 130 -4.40 -9.65 6.82
C PHE A 130 -4.87 -8.63 7.88
N ASN A 131 -5.16 -7.39 7.47
CA ASN A 131 -5.31 -6.23 8.35
C ASN A 131 -4.11 -6.03 9.30
N ALA A 132 -2.91 -6.39 8.85
CA ALA A 132 -1.70 -6.46 9.66
C ALA A 132 -0.84 -5.20 9.54
N ASN A 133 -0.15 -4.86 10.62
CA ASN A 133 0.87 -3.82 10.69
C ASN A 133 2.18 -4.38 11.29
N PHE A 134 3.24 -3.57 11.37
CA PHE A 134 4.58 -4.02 11.76
C PHE A 134 5.04 -3.45 13.12
N ASP A 135 4.10 -3.25 14.05
CA ASP A 135 4.34 -2.71 15.41
C ASP A 135 4.40 -3.78 16.51
N GLY A 136 4.44 -5.06 16.14
CA GLY A 136 4.49 -6.20 17.07
C GLY A 136 3.49 -7.32 16.78
N ASP A 137 2.70 -7.17 15.71
CA ASP A 137 1.81 -8.22 15.21
C ASP A 137 2.53 -9.56 15.02
N GLN A 138 1.80 -10.63 15.29
CA GLN A 138 2.29 -12.00 15.14
C GLN A 138 1.41 -12.77 14.15
N MET A 139 2.06 -13.62 13.36
CA MET A 139 1.36 -14.55 12.47
C MET A 139 1.69 -15.98 12.83
N ALA A 140 0.68 -16.84 12.66
CA ALA A 140 0.84 -18.28 12.74
C ALA A 140 1.13 -18.85 11.35
N VAL A 141 2.08 -19.77 11.28
CA VAL A 141 2.46 -20.54 10.10
C VAL A 141 1.94 -21.96 10.29
N HIS A 142 1.34 -22.54 9.25
CA HIS A 142 0.94 -23.94 9.23
C HIS A 142 1.47 -24.62 7.98
N LEU A 143 1.91 -25.87 8.12
CA LEU A 143 2.47 -26.66 7.03
C LEU A 143 1.44 -27.67 6.46
N PRO A 144 1.02 -27.57 5.19
CA PRO A 144 0.19 -28.56 4.53
C PRO A 144 0.96 -29.87 4.29
N LEU A 145 0.55 -30.98 4.91
CA LEU A 145 1.32 -32.24 4.86
C LEU A 145 0.93 -33.16 3.69
N SER A 146 -0.36 -33.28 3.37
CA SER A 146 -0.81 -34.16 2.29
C SER A 146 -0.60 -33.50 0.92
N ILE A 147 -0.44 -34.32 -0.12
CA ILE A 147 -0.23 -33.83 -1.49
C ILE A 147 -1.47 -33.04 -1.94
N GLU A 148 -2.67 -33.49 -1.59
CA GLU A 148 -3.92 -32.81 -1.91
C GLU A 148 -3.98 -31.43 -1.26
N ALA A 149 -3.57 -31.31 0.02
CA ALA A 149 -3.55 -30.05 0.73
C ALA A 149 -2.49 -29.07 0.16
N GLN A 150 -1.34 -29.58 -0.28
CA GLN A 150 -0.32 -28.77 -0.95
C GLN A 150 -0.82 -28.25 -2.31
N VAL A 151 -1.45 -29.11 -3.10
CA VAL A 151 -2.05 -28.74 -4.39
C VAL A 151 -3.19 -27.74 -4.20
N GLU A 152 -4.05 -27.93 -3.20
CA GLU A 152 -5.11 -26.99 -2.84
C GLU A 152 -4.53 -25.62 -2.45
N ALA A 153 -3.48 -25.62 -1.61
CA ALA A 153 -2.81 -24.39 -1.19
C ALA A 153 -2.23 -23.62 -2.39
N HIS A 154 -1.57 -24.31 -3.32
CA HIS A 154 -1.03 -23.69 -4.54
C HIS A 154 -2.13 -23.17 -5.48
N THR A 155 -3.20 -23.94 -5.67
CA THR A 155 -4.22 -23.66 -6.68
C THR A 155 -5.24 -22.62 -6.23
N LEU A 156 -5.62 -22.65 -4.94
CA LEU A 156 -6.72 -21.83 -4.41
C LEU A 156 -6.26 -20.78 -3.42
N MET A 157 -5.32 -21.12 -2.52
CA MET A 157 -4.99 -20.27 -1.37
C MET A 157 -3.79 -19.36 -1.61
N MET A 158 -2.98 -19.60 -2.64
CA MET A 158 -1.79 -18.80 -2.95
C MET A 158 -2.16 -17.33 -3.09
N SER A 159 -1.36 -16.43 -2.51
CA SER A 159 -1.63 -14.98 -2.48
C SER A 159 -1.90 -14.38 -3.86
N THR A 160 -1.29 -14.92 -4.91
CA THR A 160 -1.47 -14.51 -6.31
C THR A 160 -2.88 -14.75 -6.87
N HIS A 161 -3.65 -15.66 -6.28
CA HIS A 161 -5.05 -15.89 -6.65
C HIS A 161 -5.99 -14.87 -5.99
N ASN A 162 -5.53 -14.24 -4.92
CA ASN A 162 -6.35 -13.46 -4.00
C ASN A 162 -6.06 -11.95 -4.14
N ILE A 163 -6.12 -11.44 -5.37
CA ILE A 163 -5.85 -10.02 -5.71
C ILE A 163 -7.06 -9.12 -5.39
N PHE A 164 -8.28 -9.64 -5.60
CA PHE A 164 -9.53 -8.90 -5.45
C PHE A 164 -10.27 -9.29 -4.18
N ALA A 165 -10.91 -8.31 -3.55
CA ALA A 165 -11.78 -8.53 -2.40
C ALA A 165 -13.03 -9.32 -2.83
N PRO A 166 -13.39 -10.40 -2.12
CA PRO A 166 -14.57 -11.20 -2.46
C PRO A 166 -15.89 -10.45 -2.34
N SER A 167 -15.94 -9.38 -1.53
CA SER A 167 -17.17 -8.64 -1.21
C SER A 167 -17.59 -7.63 -2.28
N ASN A 168 -16.64 -7.02 -3.00
CA ASN A 168 -16.93 -5.90 -3.90
C ASN A 168 -16.12 -5.92 -5.21
N GLY A 169 -15.26 -6.93 -5.42
CA GLY A 169 -14.44 -7.04 -6.63
C GLY A 169 -13.34 -5.98 -6.77
N LYS A 170 -13.12 -5.12 -5.78
CA LYS A 170 -12.02 -4.13 -5.80
C LYS A 170 -10.68 -4.80 -5.45
N PRO A 171 -9.55 -4.32 -5.99
CA PRO A 171 -8.24 -4.87 -5.68
C PRO A 171 -7.87 -4.57 -4.23
N ILE A 172 -7.76 -5.63 -3.40
CA ILE A 172 -7.34 -5.50 -2.00
C ILE A 172 -5.81 -5.41 -1.90
N MET A 173 -5.12 -6.09 -2.82
CA MET A 173 -3.67 -6.05 -2.99
C MET A 173 -3.26 -4.79 -3.76
N SER A 174 -3.55 -3.63 -3.20
CA SER A 174 -3.20 -2.32 -3.75
C SER A 174 -2.09 -1.66 -2.93
N PRO A 175 -1.16 -0.93 -3.57
CA PRO A 175 -0.19 -0.08 -2.88
C PRO A 175 -0.82 0.73 -1.74
N SER A 176 -0.06 0.94 -0.67
CA SER A 176 -0.50 1.74 0.48
C SER A 176 0.61 2.69 0.93
N GLN A 177 0.20 3.77 1.59
CA GLN A 177 1.10 4.69 2.29
C GLN A 177 2.26 5.13 1.36
N ASP A 178 3.50 4.84 1.74
CA ASP A 178 4.72 5.31 1.11
C ASP A 178 4.81 4.95 -0.37
N THR A 179 4.31 3.78 -0.76
CA THR A 179 4.28 3.37 -2.18
C THR A 179 3.34 4.28 -2.99
N VAL A 180 2.17 4.61 -2.44
CA VAL A 180 1.22 5.55 -3.06
C VAL A 180 1.82 6.95 -3.11
N MET A 181 2.49 7.36 -2.03
CA MET A 181 3.18 8.65 -1.94
C MET A 181 4.26 8.78 -3.03
N GLY A 182 5.12 7.78 -3.21
CA GLY A 182 6.16 7.79 -4.23
C GLY A 182 5.60 7.83 -5.65
N CYS A 183 4.57 7.01 -5.94
CA CYS A 183 3.88 7.06 -7.24
C CYS A 183 3.17 8.39 -7.49
N ASN A 184 2.58 8.98 -6.45
CA ASN A 184 1.93 10.28 -6.57
C ASN A 184 2.96 11.38 -6.83
N TYR A 185 4.03 11.43 -6.03
CA TYR A 185 5.12 12.40 -6.13
C TYR A 185 5.65 12.51 -7.57
N ILE A 186 6.05 11.40 -8.19
CA ILE A 186 6.56 11.42 -9.58
C ILE A 186 5.51 11.89 -10.59
N SER A 187 4.23 11.71 -10.31
CA SER A 187 3.14 12.05 -11.24
C SER A 187 2.65 13.50 -11.15
N VAL A 188 3.11 14.25 -10.14
CA VAL A 188 2.82 15.69 -9.96
C VAL A 188 3.46 16.48 -11.10
N GLU A 189 2.74 17.51 -11.55
CA GLU A 189 3.23 18.49 -12.50
C GLU A 189 3.44 19.84 -11.81
N LEU A 190 4.56 20.50 -12.12
CA LEU A 190 4.85 21.84 -11.65
C LEU A 190 5.10 22.77 -12.86
N PRO A 191 4.62 24.01 -12.83
CA PRO A 191 4.91 24.98 -13.88
C PRO A 191 6.36 25.48 -13.76
N ASP A 192 6.88 26.01 -14.88
CA ASP A 192 8.13 26.78 -14.94
C ASP A 192 9.40 26.08 -14.43
N LEU A 193 9.50 24.76 -14.65
CA LEU A 193 10.71 23.99 -14.35
C LEU A 193 11.67 23.88 -15.54
N LYS A 194 12.92 23.53 -15.24
CA LYS A 194 13.96 23.24 -16.23
C LYS A 194 13.48 22.18 -17.25
N GLY A 195 13.53 22.54 -18.53
CA GLY A 195 13.08 21.68 -19.62
C GLY A 195 11.59 21.75 -19.95
N ALA A 196 10.84 22.69 -19.34
CA ALA A 196 9.44 22.92 -19.70
C ALA A 196 9.30 23.29 -21.19
N GLY A 197 8.32 22.67 -21.86
CA GLY A 197 7.99 22.90 -23.26
C GLY A 197 8.85 22.13 -24.27
N MET A 198 9.88 21.40 -23.84
CA MET A 198 10.70 20.57 -24.73
C MET A 198 9.86 19.47 -25.39
N VAL A 199 10.23 19.12 -26.63
CA VAL A 199 9.56 18.09 -27.43
C VAL A 199 10.50 16.93 -27.66
N PHE A 200 10.06 15.71 -27.36
CA PHE A 200 10.83 14.48 -27.55
C PHE A 200 10.11 13.54 -28.53
N ALA A 201 10.89 12.87 -29.37
CA ALA A 201 10.41 11.93 -30.36
C ALA A 201 10.05 10.58 -29.75
N THR A 202 10.71 10.17 -28.67
CA THR A 202 10.46 8.89 -27.97
C THR A 202 10.52 9.03 -26.46
N MET A 203 9.93 8.07 -25.72
CA MET A 203 10.07 8.01 -24.26
C MET A 203 11.52 7.75 -23.82
N THR A 204 12.29 7.02 -24.61
CA THR A 204 13.72 6.74 -24.34
C THR A 204 14.56 8.00 -24.43
N GLU A 205 14.27 8.90 -25.36
CA GLU A 205 14.95 10.19 -25.48
C GLU A 205 14.71 11.07 -24.25
N ALA A 206 13.47 11.07 -23.74
CA ALA A 206 13.15 11.76 -22.50
C ALA A 206 13.91 11.18 -21.29
N ASP A 207 14.10 9.85 -21.23
CA ASP A 207 14.91 9.19 -20.18
C ASP A 207 16.39 9.59 -20.27
N TYR A 208 16.97 9.64 -21.47
CA TYR A 208 18.33 10.16 -21.64
C TYR A 208 18.46 11.63 -21.21
N ALA A 209 17.49 12.47 -21.57
CA ALA A 209 17.50 13.88 -21.19
C ALA A 209 17.39 14.07 -19.67
N TYR A 210 16.61 13.23 -18.98
CA TYR A 210 16.51 13.24 -17.53
C TYR A 210 17.83 12.80 -16.87
N ASN A 211 18.42 11.71 -17.34
CA ASN A 211 19.68 11.20 -16.80
C ASN A 211 20.86 12.16 -17.01
N GLN A 212 20.83 12.99 -18.05
CA GLN A 212 21.79 14.08 -18.27
C GLN A 212 21.47 15.36 -17.47
N GLY A 213 20.36 15.41 -16.75
CA GLY A 213 19.92 16.58 -15.98
C GLY A 213 19.42 17.74 -16.84
N VAL A 214 19.02 17.49 -18.09
CA VAL A 214 18.47 18.50 -19.01
C VAL A 214 17.03 18.86 -18.64
N ILE A 215 16.24 17.86 -18.22
CA ILE A 215 14.84 18.04 -17.78
C ILE A 215 14.67 17.70 -16.30
N ALA A 216 13.77 18.40 -15.62
CA ALA A 216 13.36 18.07 -14.25
C ALA A 216 12.20 17.04 -14.23
N LEU A 217 12.06 16.30 -13.13
CA LEU A 217 11.08 15.22 -12.95
C LEU A 217 9.63 15.66 -13.21
N HIS A 218 9.26 16.84 -12.67
CA HIS A 218 7.90 17.39 -12.72
C HIS A 218 7.68 18.38 -13.88
N ALA A 219 8.68 18.57 -14.76
CA ALA A 219 8.60 19.53 -15.86
C ALA A 219 7.58 19.08 -16.92
N LYS A 220 6.81 20.03 -17.45
CA LYS A 220 5.85 19.80 -18.53
C LYS A 220 6.58 19.65 -19.86
N ILE A 221 6.57 18.45 -20.43
CA ILE A 221 7.23 18.11 -21.69
C ILE A 221 6.21 17.57 -22.71
N LYS A 222 6.54 17.60 -23.99
CA LYS A 222 5.74 16.97 -25.05
C LYS A 222 6.46 15.73 -25.55
N VAL A 223 5.79 14.59 -25.53
CA VAL A 223 6.38 13.31 -25.98
C VAL A 223 5.42 12.60 -26.93
N ARG A 224 5.97 12.02 -27.99
CA ARG A 224 5.21 11.15 -28.89
C ARG A 224 5.04 9.76 -28.28
N LEU A 225 3.81 9.28 -28.21
CA LEU A 225 3.53 7.91 -27.77
C LEU A 225 3.97 6.87 -28.83
N PRO A 226 4.30 5.63 -28.43
CA PRO A 226 4.51 4.52 -29.35
C PRO A 226 3.25 4.23 -30.17
N ALA A 227 3.44 3.70 -31.37
CA ALA A 227 2.35 3.42 -32.32
C ALA A 227 1.31 2.41 -31.82
N TYR A 228 1.61 1.64 -30.77
CA TYR A 228 0.68 0.67 -30.18
C TYR A 228 -0.04 1.21 -28.91
N ARG A 229 0.28 2.42 -28.45
CA ARG A 229 -0.21 2.95 -27.18
C ARG A 229 -1.07 4.19 -27.39
N LYS A 230 -2.21 4.24 -26.72
CA LYS A 230 -3.14 5.37 -26.70
C LYS A 230 -3.17 6.04 -25.32
N LEU A 231 -3.55 7.31 -25.29
CA LEU A 231 -3.82 8.02 -24.04
C LEU A 231 -5.09 7.43 -23.40
N LYS A 232 -5.07 7.20 -22.09
CA LYS A 232 -6.27 6.86 -21.33
C LYS A 232 -7.15 8.11 -21.25
N SER A 233 -8.25 8.11 -21.99
CA SER A 233 -9.31 9.10 -21.93
C SER A 233 -10.65 8.38 -22.10
N ASP A 234 -11.70 8.90 -21.48
CA ASP A 234 -13.07 8.40 -21.66
C ASP A 234 -13.60 8.71 -23.06
N ASP A 235 -12.98 9.67 -23.77
CA ASP A 235 -13.30 9.99 -25.14
C ASP A 235 -12.58 9.06 -26.14
N ALA A 236 -13.35 8.51 -27.09
CA ALA A 236 -12.87 7.64 -28.17
C ALA A 236 -11.91 8.32 -29.18
N SER A 237 -11.47 9.55 -28.92
CA SER A 237 -10.66 10.40 -29.80
C SER A 237 -9.15 10.15 -29.70
N ALA A 238 -8.70 9.35 -28.71
CA ALA A 238 -7.28 9.08 -28.49
C ALA A 238 -6.68 8.21 -29.60
N LYS A 239 -6.02 8.84 -30.59
CA LYS A 239 -5.28 8.15 -31.64
C LYS A 239 -3.96 7.57 -31.10
N PRO A 240 -3.61 6.33 -31.45
CA PRO A 240 -2.30 5.79 -31.12
C PRO A 240 -1.19 6.61 -31.81
N GLY A 241 -0.06 6.79 -31.12
CA GLY A 241 1.07 7.53 -31.67
C GLY A 241 0.96 9.06 -31.65
N ALA A 242 -0.02 9.61 -30.93
CA ALA A 242 -0.19 11.06 -30.78
C ALA A 242 0.93 11.70 -29.93
N VAL A 243 1.20 12.98 -30.18
CA VAL A 243 2.06 13.80 -29.31
C VAL A 243 1.21 14.31 -28.15
N ILE A 244 1.60 13.96 -26.93
CA ILE A 244 0.89 14.34 -25.71
C ILE A 244 1.76 15.25 -24.85
N GLN A 245 1.11 16.12 -24.08
CA GLN A 245 1.78 16.89 -23.03
C GLN A 245 1.74 16.09 -21.73
N THR A 246 2.91 15.79 -21.17
CA THR A 246 3.07 14.95 -19.98
C THR A 246 4.27 15.39 -19.15
N THR A 247 4.62 14.67 -18.09
CA THR A 247 5.82 14.88 -17.28
C THR A 247 6.74 13.66 -17.37
N PHE A 248 8.04 13.85 -17.09
CA PHE A 248 8.98 12.73 -17.07
C PHE A 248 8.58 11.67 -16.04
N GLY A 249 8.14 12.08 -14.84
CA GLY A 249 7.74 11.11 -13.82
C GLY A 249 6.48 10.31 -14.19
N ARG A 250 5.56 10.86 -14.99
CA ARG A 250 4.46 10.07 -15.59
C ARG A 250 4.97 9.07 -16.62
N ILE A 251 5.96 9.43 -17.44
CA ILE A 251 6.61 8.48 -18.36
C ILE A 251 7.27 7.33 -17.59
N LEU A 252 7.97 7.65 -16.50
CA LEU A 252 8.60 6.67 -15.62
C LEU A 252 7.60 5.69 -15.00
N PHE A 253 6.42 6.17 -14.57
CA PHE A 253 5.36 5.25 -14.15
C PHE A 253 4.85 4.41 -15.32
N ASN A 254 4.62 5.02 -16.47
CA ASN A 254 4.06 4.31 -17.62
C ASN A 254 5.03 3.28 -18.24
N SER A 255 6.34 3.35 -17.95
CA SER A 255 7.32 2.36 -18.43
C SER A 255 7.21 1.01 -17.71
N ILE A 256 6.62 0.96 -16.50
CA ILE A 256 6.38 -0.30 -15.78
C ILE A 256 5.13 -1.03 -16.29
N LEU A 257 4.26 -0.32 -17.01
CA LEU A 257 2.99 -0.88 -17.47
C LEU A 257 3.25 -1.90 -18.60
N PRO A 258 2.59 -3.08 -18.54
CA PRO A 258 2.75 -4.09 -19.57
C PRO A 258 2.23 -3.62 -20.94
N GLU A 259 2.75 -4.23 -22.00
CA GLU A 259 2.29 -4.00 -23.36
C GLU A 259 0.78 -4.27 -23.48
N GLY A 260 0.04 -3.37 -24.15
CA GLY A 260 -1.42 -3.42 -24.26
C GLY A 260 -2.18 -2.52 -23.27
N MET A 261 -1.49 -1.90 -22.31
CA MET A 261 -2.07 -0.87 -21.43
C MET A 261 -2.05 0.53 -22.05
N ASP A 262 -3.04 1.33 -21.69
CA ASP A 262 -3.10 2.75 -22.08
C ASP A 262 -2.02 3.57 -21.34
N PHE A 263 -1.79 4.79 -21.80
CA PHE A 263 -0.92 5.76 -21.12
C PHE A 263 -1.75 6.58 -20.12
N TYR A 264 -1.38 6.54 -18.84
CA TYR A 264 -2.04 7.30 -17.78
C TYR A 264 -1.34 8.64 -17.59
N ASN A 265 -2.05 9.74 -17.85
CA ASN A 265 -1.50 11.10 -17.78
C ASN A 265 -2.21 11.95 -16.71
N ILE A 266 -2.33 11.39 -15.50
CA ILE A 266 -2.97 12.05 -14.35
C ILE A 266 -2.04 11.98 -13.14
N ALA A 267 -2.28 12.82 -12.14
CA ALA A 267 -1.65 12.68 -10.84
C ALA A 267 -2.23 11.43 -10.16
N LEU A 268 -1.42 10.39 -9.98
CA LEU A 268 -1.84 9.07 -9.53
C LEU A 268 -2.11 9.08 -8.04
N LYS A 269 -3.39 9.04 -7.65
CA LYS A 269 -3.80 8.84 -6.26
C LYS A 269 -3.95 7.34 -5.95
N GLY A 270 -4.11 6.99 -4.68
CA GLY A 270 -4.33 5.60 -4.27
C GLY A 270 -5.53 4.93 -4.95
N SER A 271 -6.60 5.70 -5.24
CA SER A 271 -7.76 5.23 -6.01
C SER A 271 -7.41 4.93 -7.47
N ASP A 272 -6.55 5.74 -8.07
CA ASP A 272 -6.20 5.64 -9.49
C ASP A 272 -5.24 4.47 -9.73
N LEU A 273 -4.34 4.22 -8.79
CA LEU A 273 -3.50 3.01 -8.78
C LEU A 273 -4.36 1.74 -8.69
N ALA A 274 -5.42 1.75 -7.89
CA ALA A 274 -6.39 0.65 -7.85
C ALA A 274 -7.13 0.48 -9.19
N ALA A 275 -7.47 1.57 -9.86
CA ALA A 275 -8.08 1.53 -11.20
C ALA A 275 -7.11 0.95 -12.25
N VAL A 276 -5.83 1.34 -12.23
CA VAL A 276 -4.79 0.80 -13.13
C VAL A 276 -4.63 -0.72 -12.96
N ILE A 277 -4.66 -1.21 -11.71
CA ILE A 277 -4.62 -2.66 -11.42
C ILE A 277 -5.85 -3.37 -12.01
N SER A 278 -7.04 -2.77 -11.85
CA SER A 278 -8.28 -3.33 -12.37
C SER A 278 -8.27 -3.39 -13.91
N ASP A 279 -7.86 -2.31 -14.56
CA ASP A 279 -7.70 -2.22 -16.02
C ASP A 279 -6.72 -3.29 -16.54
N CYS A 280 -5.58 -3.46 -15.87
CA CYS A 280 -4.58 -4.47 -16.24
C CYS A 280 -5.15 -5.88 -16.16
N TYR A 281 -5.88 -6.19 -15.09
CA TYR A 281 -6.49 -7.50 -14.93
C TYR A 281 -7.57 -7.79 -15.97
N GLN A 282 -8.40 -6.80 -16.31
CA GLN A 282 -9.46 -6.97 -17.30
C GLN A 282 -8.92 -7.16 -18.72
N ARG A 283 -7.82 -6.47 -19.06
CA ARG A 283 -7.26 -6.51 -20.43
C ARG A 283 -6.26 -7.63 -20.65
N LEU A 284 -5.39 -7.89 -19.68
CA LEU A 284 -4.21 -8.75 -19.83
C LEU A 284 -4.25 -9.97 -18.90
N GLY A 285 -5.23 -10.04 -18.00
CA GLY A 285 -5.40 -11.14 -17.07
C GLY A 285 -4.42 -11.12 -15.90
N ARG A 286 -4.31 -12.26 -15.21
CA ARG A 286 -3.69 -12.34 -13.88
C ARG A 286 -2.17 -12.17 -13.88
N ARG A 287 -1.46 -12.85 -14.78
CA ARG A 287 0.01 -12.94 -14.75
C ARG A 287 0.69 -11.57 -14.96
N PRO A 288 0.26 -10.74 -15.94
CA PRO A 288 0.77 -9.38 -16.07
C PRO A 288 0.44 -8.49 -14.87
N THR A 289 -0.74 -8.65 -14.27
CA THR A 289 -1.14 -7.88 -13.08
C THR A 289 -0.27 -8.18 -11.86
N ILE A 290 0.13 -9.44 -11.63
CA ILE A 290 1.03 -9.78 -10.52
C ILE A 290 2.38 -9.09 -10.70
N LYS A 291 2.94 -9.13 -11.93
CA LYS A 291 4.20 -8.44 -12.23
C LYS A 291 4.06 -6.93 -12.03
N LEU A 292 2.97 -6.35 -12.52
CA LEU A 292 2.67 -4.93 -12.35
C LEU A 292 2.59 -4.53 -10.86
N LEU A 293 1.99 -5.36 -10.00
CA LEU A 293 1.92 -5.10 -8.57
C LEU A 293 3.30 -5.05 -7.92
N ASP A 294 4.16 -6.03 -8.22
CA ASP A 294 5.54 -6.08 -7.71
C ASP A 294 6.36 -4.87 -8.22
N ASP A 295 6.29 -4.59 -9.54
CA ASP A 295 7.03 -3.49 -10.19
C ASP A 295 6.57 -2.12 -9.66
N MET A 296 5.27 -1.92 -9.47
CA MET A 296 4.69 -0.70 -8.91
C MET A 296 5.09 -0.52 -7.45
N ASN A 297 5.15 -1.59 -6.66
CA ASN A 297 5.61 -1.53 -5.28
C ASN A 297 7.07 -1.10 -5.19
N GLN A 298 7.93 -1.70 -6.02
CA GLN A 298 9.35 -1.34 -6.09
C GLN A 298 9.57 0.08 -6.57
N LEU A 299 8.83 0.52 -7.60
CA LEU A 299 8.90 1.90 -8.09
C LEU A 299 8.48 2.87 -6.99
N GLY A 300 7.34 2.63 -6.33
CA GLY A 300 6.86 3.50 -5.26
C GLY A 300 7.85 3.64 -4.11
N PHE A 301 8.46 2.55 -3.63
CA PHE A 301 9.50 2.61 -2.60
C PHE A 301 10.77 3.35 -3.06
N ARG A 302 11.23 3.09 -4.29
CA ARG A 302 12.43 3.73 -4.84
C ARG A 302 12.24 5.23 -4.96
N GLU A 303 11.13 5.66 -5.55
CA GLU A 303 10.86 7.07 -5.79
C GLU A 303 10.46 7.80 -4.50
N SER A 304 9.78 7.13 -3.57
CA SER A 304 9.56 7.65 -2.21
C SER A 304 10.90 7.95 -1.51
N THR A 305 11.86 7.03 -1.55
CA THR A 305 13.18 7.23 -0.95
C THR A 305 13.96 8.36 -1.64
N LYS A 306 13.96 8.41 -2.98
CA LYS A 306 14.64 9.45 -3.76
C LYS A 306 14.03 10.84 -3.57
N SER A 307 12.72 10.92 -3.32
CA SER A 307 12.04 12.20 -3.10
C SER A 307 12.58 12.95 -1.88
N GLY A 308 13.14 12.24 -0.90
CA GLY A 308 13.65 12.84 0.33
C GLY A 308 12.59 13.59 1.13
N LEU A 309 11.29 13.31 0.88
CA LEU A 309 10.18 13.95 1.59
C LEU A 309 10.31 13.69 3.09
N SER A 310 10.31 14.78 3.84
CA SER A 310 10.24 14.79 5.30
C SER A 310 9.03 15.60 5.73
N PHE A 311 8.73 15.66 7.01
CA PHE A 311 7.72 16.59 7.52
C PHE A 311 8.32 17.39 8.68
N GLY A 312 8.19 18.70 8.60
CA GLY A 312 8.56 19.67 9.62
C GLY A 312 7.33 20.40 10.18
N ALA A 313 7.54 21.19 11.22
CA ALA A 313 6.49 22.06 11.74
C ALA A 313 6.12 23.18 10.74
N ASP A 314 7.09 23.63 9.95
CA ASP A 314 6.92 24.72 8.97
C ASP A 314 6.06 24.30 7.77
N ASP A 315 5.97 22.99 7.47
CA ASP A 315 5.09 22.46 6.41
C ASP A 315 3.60 22.63 6.78
N LEU A 316 3.27 22.87 8.04
CA LEU A 316 1.92 23.14 8.52
C LEU A 316 1.55 24.61 8.31
N VAL A 317 1.28 24.98 7.06
CA VAL A 317 0.92 26.34 6.67
C VAL A 317 -0.46 26.73 7.24
N THR A 318 -0.47 27.70 8.15
CA THR A 318 -1.70 28.33 8.64
C THR A 318 -2.07 29.51 7.73
N PRO A 319 -3.29 29.60 7.18
CA PRO A 319 -3.64 30.67 6.27
C PRO A 319 -3.78 32.02 7.00
N ASP A 320 -3.23 33.09 6.43
CA ASP A 320 -3.32 34.45 6.98
C ASP A 320 -4.77 34.97 7.09
N SER A 321 -5.66 34.45 6.22
CA SER A 321 -7.09 34.76 6.23
C SER A 321 -7.81 34.25 7.48
N LYS A 322 -7.22 33.31 8.23
CA LYS A 322 -7.82 32.68 9.42
C LYS A 322 -8.32 33.69 10.44
N ILE A 323 -7.50 34.68 10.79
CA ILE A 323 -7.85 35.69 11.80
C ILE A 323 -9.04 36.54 11.32
N LYS A 324 -9.08 36.86 10.02
CA LYS A 324 -10.18 37.63 9.41
C LYS A 324 -11.48 36.83 9.43
N HIS A 325 -11.44 35.56 9.03
CA HIS A 325 -12.60 34.67 9.04
C HIS A 325 -13.19 34.47 10.44
N ILE A 326 -12.33 34.30 11.46
CA ILE A 326 -12.77 34.20 12.86
C ILE A 326 -13.44 35.51 13.31
N ALA A 327 -12.83 36.66 13.03
CA ALA A 327 -13.39 37.95 13.42
C ALA A 327 -14.75 38.23 12.73
N ASP A 328 -14.93 37.80 11.49
CA ASP A 328 -16.21 37.95 10.79
C ASP A 328 -17.27 36.97 11.29
N ALA A 329 -16.88 35.77 11.71
CA ALA A 329 -17.76 34.83 12.40
C ALA A 329 -18.25 35.41 13.74
N ASP A 330 -17.34 35.97 14.55
CA ASP A 330 -17.67 36.59 15.83
C ASP A 330 -18.64 37.78 15.66
N LYS A 331 -18.45 38.61 14.62
CA LYS A 331 -19.41 39.69 14.30
C LYS A 331 -20.80 39.16 13.95
N LYS A 332 -20.88 38.06 13.18
CA LYS A 332 -22.17 37.42 12.84
C LYS A 332 -22.85 36.88 14.10
N VAL A 333 -22.11 36.18 14.96
CA VAL A 333 -22.62 35.64 16.23
C VAL A 333 -23.10 36.76 17.17
N MET A 334 -22.37 37.88 17.25
CA MET A 334 -22.82 39.06 18.01
C MET A 334 -24.11 39.66 17.44
N THR A 335 -24.29 39.63 16.12
CA THR A 335 -25.53 40.09 15.47
C THR A 335 -26.71 39.18 15.80
N PHE A 336 -26.50 37.86 15.78
CA PHE A 336 -27.49 36.88 16.22
C PHE A 336 -27.87 37.08 17.70
N GLN A 337 -26.89 37.33 18.55
CA GLN A 337 -27.15 37.63 19.97
C GLN A 337 -27.97 38.92 20.14
N LYS A 338 -27.68 39.98 19.37
CA LYS A 338 -28.46 41.23 19.38
C LYS A 338 -29.90 41.01 18.90
N ASN A 339 -30.12 40.22 17.85
CA ASN A 339 -31.45 39.92 17.32
C ASN A 339 -32.28 39.09 18.31
N TYR A 340 -31.64 38.16 19.02
CA TYR A 340 -32.25 37.41 20.11
C TYR A 340 -32.69 38.35 21.26
N LEU A 341 -31.82 39.27 21.70
CA LEU A 341 -32.15 40.24 22.75
C LEU A 341 -33.30 41.20 22.35
N LYS A 342 -33.44 41.50 21.06
CA LYS A 342 -34.55 42.30 20.51
C LYS A 342 -35.84 41.51 20.31
N GLY A 343 -35.85 40.20 20.60
CA GLY A 343 -37.03 39.34 20.42
C GLY A 343 -37.34 38.96 18.97
N VAL A 344 -36.43 39.23 18.03
CA VAL A 344 -36.61 38.93 16.59
C VAL A 344 -36.37 37.44 16.29
N MET A 345 -35.66 36.73 17.17
CA MET A 345 -35.23 35.35 16.95
C MET A 345 -35.41 34.51 18.21
N THR A 346 -35.75 33.24 18.03
CA THR A 346 -35.88 32.29 19.14
C THR A 346 -34.53 31.76 19.62
N ALA A 347 -34.49 31.15 20.82
CA ALA A 347 -33.26 30.56 21.35
C ALA A 347 -32.74 29.40 20.48
N GLN A 348 -33.65 28.62 19.89
CA GLN A 348 -33.31 27.49 19.03
C GLN A 348 -32.72 27.98 17.69
N GLU A 349 -33.34 28.98 17.07
CA GLU A 349 -32.82 29.59 15.83
C GLU A 349 -31.46 30.22 16.05
N ARG A 350 -31.24 30.91 17.19
CA ARG A 350 -29.92 31.44 17.56
C ARG A 350 -28.87 30.34 17.60
N TYR A 351 -29.18 29.22 18.26
CA TYR A 351 -28.25 28.11 18.41
C TYR A 351 -27.89 27.52 17.05
N ASN A 352 -28.89 27.23 16.21
CA ASN A 352 -28.68 26.68 14.87
C ASN A 352 -27.86 27.65 13.99
N GLN A 353 -28.21 28.95 13.95
CA GLN A 353 -27.48 29.93 13.15
C GLN A 353 -26.03 30.14 13.63
N THR A 354 -25.80 30.05 14.95
CA THR A 354 -24.44 30.11 15.51
C THR A 354 -23.62 28.88 15.10
N LEU A 355 -24.23 27.70 15.15
CA LEU A 355 -23.63 26.44 14.71
C LEU A 355 -23.28 26.49 13.23
N ASP A 356 -24.19 26.96 12.39
CA ASP A 356 -24.01 27.10 10.95
C ASP A 356 -22.90 28.10 10.62
N ALA A 357 -22.85 29.25 11.32
CA ALA A 357 -21.80 30.25 11.12
C ALA A 357 -20.41 29.71 11.44
N TRP A 358 -20.25 28.99 12.55
CA TRP A 358 -18.98 28.36 12.91
C TRP A 358 -18.60 27.21 11.98
N THR A 359 -19.58 26.43 11.52
CA THR A 359 -19.36 25.35 10.54
C THR A 359 -18.90 25.91 9.19
N ALA A 360 -19.57 26.96 8.68
CA ALA A 360 -19.18 27.62 7.44
C ALA A 360 -17.78 28.26 7.53
N THR A 361 -17.48 28.91 8.65
CA THR A 361 -16.16 29.51 8.91
C THR A 361 -15.05 28.46 8.92
N ARG A 362 -15.33 27.30 9.54
CA ARG A 362 -14.42 26.15 9.55
C ARG A 362 -14.12 25.65 8.13
N GLU A 363 -15.13 25.49 7.28
CA GLU A 363 -14.93 25.04 5.90
C GLU A 363 -14.13 26.05 5.07
N LEU A 364 -14.38 27.36 5.24
CA LEU A 364 -13.63 28.42 4.58
C LEU A 364 -12.14 28.39 4.95
N ILE A 365 -11.82 28.31 6.24
CA ILE A 365 -10.43 28.22 6.71
C ILE A 365 -9.76 26.96 6.18
N THR A 366 -10.49 25.84 6.09
CA THR A 366 -9.96 24.58 5.55
C THR A 366 -9.61 24.71 4.07
N LYS A 367 -10.47 25.36 3.28
CA LYS A 367 -10.23 25.60 1.86
C LYS A 367 -9.01 26.50 1.63
N ASP A 368 -8.93 27.60 2.37
CA ASP A 368 -7.81 28.55 2.27
C ASP A 368 -6.49 27.89 2.68
N MET A 369 -6.51 27.07 3.73
CA MET A 369 -5.35 26.28 4.19
C MET A 369 -4.87 25.32 3.10
N LEU A 370 -5.78 24.57 2.46
CA LEU A 370 -5.41 23.64 1.39
C LEU A 370 -4.82 24.38 0.18
N GLN A 371 -5.39 25.52 -0.21
CA GLN A 371 -4.86 26.33 -1.30
C GLN A 371 -3.47 26.90 -0.98
N ALA A 372 -3.24 27.34 0.26
CA ALA A 372 -1.95 27.82 0.72
C ALA A 372 -0.88 26.71 0.68
N MET A 373 -1.23 25.48 1.06
CA MET A 373 -0.33 24.33 1.00
C MET A 373 -0.13 23.79 -0.43
N GLU A 374 -1.11 23.93 -1.32
CA GLU A 374 -1.01 23.50 -2.72
C GLU A 374 -0.11 24.44 -3.55
N SER A 375 -0.14 25.74 -3.25
CA SER A 375 0.66 26.77 -3.92
C SER A 375 1.91 27.17 -3.12
N ASP A 376 2.38 26.25 -2.28
CA ASP A 376 3.51 26.49 -1.40
C ASP A 376 4.80 26.73 -2.21
N THR A 377 5.54 27.77 -1.82
CA THR A 377 6.80 28.14 -2.46
C THR A 377 7.83 28.36 -1.38
N HIS A 378 8.98 27.71 -1.51
CA HIS A 378 10.10 27.89 -0.61
C HIS A 378 11.25 28.54 -1.37
N ARG A 379 11.73 29.68 -0.87
CA ARG A 379 12.87 30.43 -1.45
C ARG A 379 12.68 30.84 -2.93
N GLY A 380 11.43 31.02 -3.36
CA GLY A 380 11.09 31.43 -4.73
C GLY A 380 10.93 30.26 -5.73
N ASP A 381 11.21 29.03 -5.30
CA ASP A 381 10.97 27.82 -6.08
C ASP A 381 9.70 27.10 -5.60
N TRP A 382 9.06 26.38 -6.52
CA TRP A 382 7.92 25.52 -6.21
C TRP A 382 8.31 24.46 -5.19
N TYR A 383 7.55 24.39 -4.08
CA TYR A 383 7.76 23.39 -3.05
C TYR A 383 6.56 22.46 -2.99
N ILE A 384 6.83 21.16 -3.13
CA ILE A 384 5.80 20.14 -2.96
C ILE A 384 5.62 19.91 -1.47
N ASN A 385 4.59 20.53 -0.88
CA ASN A 385 4.31 20.38 0.53
C ASN A 385 4.03 18.89 0.87
N PRO A 386 4.86 18.27 1.74
CA PRO A 386 4.75 16.84 2.08
C PRO A 386 3.42 16.49 2.75
N VAL A 387 2.91 17.36 3.62
CA VAL A 387 1.64 17.16 4.34
C VAL A 387 0.47 17.18 3.36
N PHE A 388 0.47 18.13 2.42
CA PHE A 388 -0.53 18.20 1.36
C PHE A 388 -0.46 16.98 0.43
N LEU A 389 0.75 16.57 0.02
CA LEU A 389 0.93 15.41 -0.83
C LEU A 389 0.42 14.12 -0.17
N MET A 390 0.71 13.90 1.11
CA MET A 390 0.26 12.70 1.83
C MET A 390 -1.27 12.58 1.89
N ALA A 391 -1.97 13.70 2.12
CA ALA A 391 -3.43 13.70 2.17
C ALA A 391 -4.09 13.69 0.79
N SER A 392 -3.59 14.48 -0.16
CA SER A 392 -4.17 14.57 -1.51
C SER A 392 -3.97 13.29 -2.32
N SER A 393 -2.86 12.57 -2.09
CA SER A 393 -2.58 11.26 -2.70
C SER A 393 -3.42 10.12 -2.10
N GLY A 394 -4.00 10.33 -0.91
CA GLY A 394 -4.64 9.26 -0.13
C GLY A 394 -3.65 8.24 0.43
N ALA A 395 -2.36 8.58 0.51
CA ALA A 395 -1.33 7.73 1.11
C ALA A 395 -1.54 7.59 2.62
N ARG A 396 -1.64 8.72 3.32
CA ARG A 396 -1.85 8.77 4.77
C ARG A 396 -2.36 10.13 5.22
N GLY A 397 -3.30 10.12 6.17
CA GLY A 397 -3.92 11.34 6.67
C GLY A 397 -5.06 11.80 5.77
N GLY A 398 -6.11 12.31 6.39
CA GLY A 398 -7.23 12.97 5.73
C GLY A 398 -7.18 14.48 5.94
N ILE A 399 -7.99 15.17 5.16
CA ILE A 399 -8.14 16.64 5.22
C ILE A 399 -8.53 17.06 6.65
N GLU A 400 -9.34 16.25 7.34
CA GLU A 400 -9.78 16.55 8.70
C GLU A 400 -8.66 16.53 9.74
N GLN A 401 -7.67 15.64 9.62
CA GLN A 401 -6.51 15.66 10.51
C GLN A 401 -5.63 16.88 10.24
N ILE A 402 -5.39 17.23 8.97
CA ILE A 402 -4.60 18.42 8.62
C ILE A 402 -5.30 19.69 9.13
N ARG A 403 -6.62 19.76 8.97
CA ARG A 403 -7.44 20.86 9.48
C ARG A 403 -7.28 21.05 11.00
N GLN A 404 -7.16 19.97 11.76
CA GLN A 404 -6.95 20.07 13.20
C GLN A 404 -5.55 20.56 13.58
N LEU A 405 -4.55 20.36 12.73
CA LEU A 405 -3.16 20.76 12.96
C LEU A 405 -2.92 22.23 12.58
N ALA A 406 -3.31 22.65 11.37
CA ALA A 406 -3.01 23.97 10.82
C ALA A 406 -4.25 24.90 10.74
N GLY A 407 -5.45 24.34 10.69
CA GLY A 407 -6.71 25.08 10.60
C GLY A 407 -7.29 25.42 11.97
N MET A 408 -8.53 24.98 12.21
CA MET A 408 -9.22 25.11 13.49
C MET A 408 -9.91 23.80 13.85
N ARG A 409 -9.98 23.48 15.15
CA ARG A 409 -10.69 22.28 15.63
C ARG A 409 -12.19 22.33 15.30
N GLY A 410 -12.80 23.52 15.43
CA GLY A 410 -14.23 23.70 15.21
C GLY A 410 -15.05 23.35 16.45
N LEU A 411 -16.28 22.92 16.20
CA LEU A 411 -17.25 22.54 17.22
C LEU A 411 -16.89 21.17 17.83
N MET A 412 -17.10 21.02 19.14
CA MET A 412 -16.91 19.76 19.87
C MET A 412 -18.22 19.24 20.41
#